data_AF-A0A3Q3F906-F1
#
_entry.id   AF-A0A3Q3F906-F1
#
_cell.length_a   1.000
_cell.length_b   1.000
_cell.length_c   1.000
_cell.angle_alpha   90.00
_cell.angle_beta   90.00
_cell.angle_gamma   90.00
#
_symmetry.space_group_name_H-M   'P 1'
#
loop_
_entity.id
_entity.type
_entity.pdbx_description
1 polymer ?
#
loop_
_entity_poly.entity_id
_entity_poly.type
_entity_poly.pdbx_seq_one_letter_code
_entity_poly.pdbx_strand_id
1 'polypeptide(L)'
;MAGILWLLVLVLVLLSQGCRSSPGQTEVGCKIWRQKGADVCCDECYPGNRLVRPCGPDPKALCKPCESGTFTLNPREYRCTRCTQCIGAQVHVKDCTIRSDTQCGCKDGLVCGNERCSFCVEKCAKGYERAADGSCRPCPDGSFNNGSFEKCKPWSTSCRYPHQEIVAKGNASSDIQCVTISSVNKPNPPGTHNTDKGRPTVLYEVVIAVLMAFVIVAIVIIITTAVKITQKRKKSEKKPPKTPIVRTPTDEPRTLIAIECSFHEAQQEQGSSSSTESLIKEPSEELSA
;
A
#
# COMPACT_ATOMS: atom_id res chain seq x y z
N MET A 1 -20.36 -2.59 40.79
CA MET A 1 -19.96 -1.36 40.05
C MET A 1 -18.45 -1.21 39.91
N ALA A 2 -17.64 -1.57 40.92
CA ALA A 2 -16.17 -1.48 40.85
C ALA A 2 -15.52 -2.48 39.85
N GLY A 3 -16.01 -3.72 39.76
CA GLY A 3 -15.41 -4.74 38.86
C GLY A 3 -15.57 -4.42 37.37
N ILE A 4 -16.66 -3.77 36.97
CA ILE A 4 -16.90 -3.35 35.59
C ILE A 4 -15.95 -2.21 35.20
N LEU A 5 -15.68 -1.28 36.14
CA LEU A 5 -14.72 -0.20 35.94
C LEU A 5 -13.30 -0.74 35.75
N TRP A 6 -12.92 -1.76 36.53
CA TRP A 6 -11.64 -2.45 36.40
C TRP A 6 -11.50 -3.20 35.08
N LEU A 7 -12.54 -3.89 34.62
CA LEU A 7 -12.54 -4.56 33.32
C LEU A 7 -12.45 -3.56 32.15
N LEU A 8 -13.12 -2.42 32.23
CA LEU A 8 -13.04 -1.36 31.22
C LEU A 8 -11.63 -0.72 31.17
N VAL A 9 -10.99 -0.49 32.32
CA VAL A 9 -9.61 0.00 32.38
C VAL A 9 -8.64 -1.05 31.81
N LEU A 10 -8.85 -2.33 32.11
CA LEU A 10 -8.00 -3.41 31.61
C LEU A 10 -8.15 -3.59 30.09
N VAL A 11 -9.36 -3.47 29.55
CA VAL A 11 -9.62 -3.46 28.10
C VAL A 11 -9.01 -2.23 27.43
N LEU A 12 -9.10 -1.04 28.03
CA LEU A 12 -8.43 0.17 27.52
C LEU A 12 -6.90 0.05 27.50
N VAL A 13 -6.32 -0.58 28.52
CA VAL A 13 -4.88 -0.87 28.58
C VAL A 13 -4.48 -1.88 27.51
N LEU A 14 -5.26 -2.95 27.30
CA LEU A 14 -5.01 -3.94 26.26
C LEU A 14 -5.17 -3.36 24.84
N LEU A 15 -6.13 -2.46 24.63
CA LEU A 15 -6.31 -1.73 23.36
C LEU A 15 -5.16 -0.74 23.10
N SER A 16 -4.57 -0.16 24.15
CA SER A 16 -3.37 0.71 24.03
C SER A 16 -2.07 -0.05 23.76
N GLN A 17 -2.08 -1.39 23.89
CA GLN A 17 -0.98 -2.27 23.48
C GLN A 17 -1.11 -2.76 22.03
N GLY A 18 -2.25 -2.50 21.37
CA GLY A 18 -2.45 -2.72 19.94
C GLY A 18 -1.85 -1.59 19.11
N CYS A 19 -0.78 -1.91 18.37
CA CYS A 19 -0.03 -1.01 17.48
C CYS A 19 0.73 0.15 18.17
N ARG A 20 1.73 -0.19 18.99
CA ARG A 20 3.00 0.54 18.88
C ARG A 20 3.79 -0.02 17.69
N SER A 21 3.32 0.28 16.49
CA SER A 21 4.24 0.39 15.36
C SER A 21 5.12 1.59 15.67
N SER A 22 6.20 1.39 16.44
CA SER A 22 7.27 2.37 16.44
C SER A 22 7.59 2.63 14.96
N PRO A 23 7.70 3.88 14.50
CA PRO A 23 8.40 4.14 13.26
C PRO A 23 9.74 3.43 13.44
N GLY A 24 10.02 2.42 12.61
CA GLY A 24 11.23 1.62 12.73
C GLY A 24 12.39 2.60 12.76
N GLN A 25 13.15 2.62 13.84
CA GLN A 25 14.30 3.51 13.93
C GLN A 25 15.20 3.20 12.74
N THR A 26 15.32 4.15 11.82
CA THR A 26 16.26 4.06 10.70
C THR A 26 17.65 4.13 11.29
N GLU A 27 18.32 2.97 11.37
CA GLU A 27 19.73 2.90 11.73
C GLU A 27 20.55 3.71 10.72
N VAL A 28 21.37 4.63 11.24
CA VAL A 28 22.16 5.58 10.44
C VAL A 28 23.64 5.27 10.60
N GLY A 29 24.38 5.40 9.50
CA GLY A 29 25.83 5.33 9.49
C GLY A 29 26.37 3.98 9.00
N CYS A 30 27.59 3.68 9.45
CA CYS A 30 28.26 2.44 9.08
C CYS A 30 27.80 1.27 9.96
N LYS A 31 27.37 0.18 9.31
CA LYS A 31 26.99 -1.09 9.93
C LYS A 31 28.22 -1.96 10.20
N ILE A 32 29.10 -2.10 9.21
CA ILE A 32 30.34 -2.88 9.31
C ILE A 32 31.51 -1.98 8.97
N TRP A 33 32.47 -1.87 9.88
CA TRP A 33 33.67 -1.05 9.70
C TRP A 33 34.90 -1.73 10.29
N ARG A 34 36.07 -1.28 9.87
CA ARG A 34 37.38 -1.73 10.37
C ARG A 34 38.19 -0.56 10.91
N GLN A 35 38.98 -0.81 11.94
CA GLN A 35 39.95 0.15 12.46
C GLN A 35 41.10 0.37 11.47
N LYS A 36 41.52 1.62 11.29
CA LYS A 36 42.66 2.03 10.47
C LYS A 36 43.38 3.22 11.13
N GLY A 37 44.28 2.92 12.07
CA GLY A 37 45.00 3.93 12.83
C GLY A 37 44.07 4.65 13.80
N ALA A 38 44.01 5.98 13.71
CA ALA A 38 43.07 6.80 14.48
C ALA A 38 41.66 6.89 13.84
N ASP A 39 41.51 6.42 12.60
CA ASP A 39 40.25 6.43 11.85
C ASP A 39 39.61 5.05 11.79
N VAL A 40 38.33 5.02 11.44
CA VAL A 40 37.60 3.82 11.01
C VAL A 40 37.27 3.90 9.53
N CYS A 41 37.32 2.77 8.84
CA CYS A 41 36.91 2.65 7.44
C CYS A 41 35.62 1.84 7.34
N CYS A 42 34.61 2.39 6.67
CA CYS A 42 33.31 1.76 6.51
C CYS A 42 33.30 0.76 5.35
N ASP A 43 32.99 -0.49 5.64
CA ASP A 43 32.83 -1.55 4.65
C ASP A 43 31.37 -1.74 4.23
N GLU A 44 30.41 -1.55 5.14
CA GLU A 44 28.99 -1.59 4.82
C GLU A 44 28.21 -0.51 5.57
N CYS A 45 27.47 0.32 4.84
CA CYS A 45 26.46 1.20 5.41
C CYS A 45 25.19 0.41 5.79
N TYR A 46 24.42 0.92 6.74
CA TYR A 46 23.09 0.37 7.03
C TYR A 46 22.17 0.43 5.79
N PRO A 47 21.25 -0.53 5.59
CA PRO A 47 20.34 -0.52 4.45
C PRO A 47 19.58 0.81 4.30
N GLY A 48 19.61 1.35 3.09
CA GLY A 48 19.07 2.68 2.77
C GLY A 48 19.93 3.87 3.18
N ASN A 49 21.19 3.63 3.57
CA ASN A 49 22.19 4.68 3.75
C ASN A 49 23.22 4.63 2.61
N ARG A 50 23.54 5.80 2.06
CA ARG A 50 24.65 5.96 1.12
C ARG A 50 25.94 6.29 1.86
N LEU A 51 27.05 5.84 1.31
CA LEU A 51 28.40 6.19 1.74
C LEU A 51 28.69 7.66 1.39
N VAL A 52 29.17 8.42 2.37
CA VAL A 52 29.61 9.81 2.17
C VAL A 52 31.11 9.84 1.91
N ARG A 53 31.87 9.08 2.70
CA ARG A 53 33.32 8.93 2.58
C ARG A 53 33.75 7.57 3.14
N PRO A 54 34.82 6.97 2.61
CA PRO A 54 35.20 5.60 2.98
C PRO A 54 35.76 5.48 4.39
N CYS A 55 36.48 6.48 4.91
CA CYS A 55 37.10 6.44 6.24
C CYS A 55 37.00 7.78 7.00
N GLY A 56 37.09 7.70 8.32
CA GLY A 56 37.06 8.84 9.22
C GLY A 56 36.97 8.49 10.70
N PRO A 57 36.96 9.50 11.58
CA PRO A 57 36.99 9.26 13.03
C PRO A 57 35.66 8.73 13.60
N ASP A 58 34.53 9.06 12.97
CA ASP A 58 33.20 8.65 13.44
C ASP A 58 32.50 7.74 12.40
N PRO A 59 32.25 6.46 12.71
CA PRO A 59 31.55 5.53 11.83
C PRO A 59 30.12 5.97 11.51
N LYS A 60 29.45 6.73 12.39
CA LYS A 60 28.08 7.21 12.13
C LYS A 60 28.04 8.27 11.04
N ALA A 61 29.06 9.11 10.95
CA ALA A 61 29.17 10.16 9.94
C ALA A 61 29.63 9.67 8.55
N LEU A 62 30.09 8.42 8.43
CA LEU A 62 30.57 7.88 7.15
C LEU A 62 29.45 7.54 6.17
N CYS A 63 28.23 7.31 6.66
CA CYS A 63 27.06 7.07 5.83
C CYS A 63 25.89 7.95 6.25
N LYS A 64 25.00 8.25 5.31
CA LYS A 64 23.78 9.03 5.55
C LYS A 64 22.58 8.35 4.91
N PRO A 65 21.38 8.44 5.49
CA PRO A 65 20.18 7.88 4.89
C PRO A 65 19.90 8.53 3.53
N CYS A 66 19.27 7.77 2.64
CA CYS A 66 18.73 8.31 1.41
C CYS A 66 17.60 9.32 1.69
N GLU A 67 17.46 10.27 0.78
CA GLU A 67 16.38 11.25 0.84
C GLU A 67 15.07 10.63 0.38
N SER A 68 13.95 11.26 0.75
CA SER A 68 12.63 10.83 0.30
C SER A 68 12.55 10.79 -1.23
N GLY A 69 11.96 9.72 -1.78
CA GLY A 69 11.93 9.52 -3.24
C GLY A 69 13.24 8.94 -3.81
N THR A 70 14.18 8.51 -2.96
CA THR A 70 15.38 7.78 -3.37
C THR A 70 15.65 6.57 -2.48
N PHE A 71 16.39 5.58 -2.99
CA PHE A 71 16.73 4.36 -2.29
C PHE A 71 18.15 3.88 -2.62
N THR A 72 18.70 2.97 -1.81
CA THR A 72 19.89 2.19 -2.19
C THR A 72 19.82 0.79 -1.59
N LEU A 73 20.18 -0.20 -2.42
CA LEU A 73 20.41 -1.59 -2.01
C LEU A 73 21.90 -1.90 -1.84
N ASN A 74 22.75 -1.04 -2.38
CA ASN A 74 24.20 -1.23 -2.41
C ASN A 74 24.82 -0.63 -1.13
N PRO A 75 25.53 -1.43 -0.31
CA PRO A 75 26.00 -1.01 1.01
C PRO A 75 27.17 -0.01 0.98
N ARG A 76 27.80 0.22 -0.18
CA ARG A 76 28.90 1.20 -0.36
C ARG A 76 28.60 2.25 -1.42
N GLU A 77 27.35 2.40 -1.79
CA GLU A 77 26.93 3.33 -2.83
C GLU A 77 27.10 4.77 -2.38
N TYR A 78 27.65 5.64 -3.24
CA TYR A 78 27.83 7.06 -2.89
C TYR A 78 26.58 7.91 -3.14
N ARG A 79 25.65 7.42 -3.96
CA ARG A 79 24.44 8.14 -4.39
C ARG A 79 23.21 7.25 -4.32
N CYS A 80 22.11 7.77 -3.80
CA CYS A 80 20.85 7.04 -3.83
C CYS A 80 20.22 7.11 -5.23
N THR A 81 19.59 6.03 -5.64
CA THR A 81 18.86 5.92 -6.89
C THR A 81 17.47 6.51 -6.72
N ARG A 82 16.98 7.25 -7.70
CA ARG A 82 15.59 7.75 -7.69
C ARG A 82 14.62 6.58 -7.80
N CYS A 83 13.54 6.65 -7.04
CA CYS A 83 12.48 5.65 -7.10
C CYS A 83 11.87 5.59 -8.50
N THR A 84 11.59 4.38 -8.96
CA THR A 84 10.90 4.11 -10.22
C THR A 84 9.48 4.70 -10.17
N GLN A 85 9.04 5.28 -11.28
CA GLN A 85 7.66 5.70 -11.47
C GLN A 85 6.92 4.68 -12.32
N CYS A 86 5.77 4.21 -11.86
CA CYS A 86 4.94 3.30 -12.65
C CYS A 86 4.17 4.11 -13.70
N ILE A 87 4.48 3.90 -14.98
CA ILE A 87 3.95 4.70 -16.08
C ILE A 87 3.21 3.81 -17.11
N GLY A 88 2.32 4.43 -17.89
CA GLY A 88 1.62 3.77 -19.00
C GLY A 88 0.70 2.63 -18.57
N ALA A 89 1.09 1.40 -18.91
CA ALA A 89 0.33 0.17 -18.61
C ALA A 89 0.64 -0.42 -17.22
N GLN A 90 1.59 0.16 -16.50
CA GLN A 90 1.94 -0.26 -15.15
C GLN A 90 0.97 0.32 -14.12
N VAL A 91 0.87 -0.36 -12.97
CA VAL A 91 0.15 0.09 -11.79
C VAL A 91 1.10 0.11 -10.60
N HIS A 92 0.88 1.04 -9.68
CA HIS A 92 1.63 1.13 -8.44
C HIS A 92 1.18 0.01 -7.49
N VAL A 93 2.12 -0.83 -7.05
CA VAL A 93 1.84 -1.97 -6.15
C VAL A 93 2.38 -1.71 -4.75
N LYS A 94 3.59 -1.15 -4.64
CA LYS A 94 4.22 -0.86 -3.34
C LYS A 94 5.05 0.40 -3.39
N ASP A 95 4.91 1.20 -2.33
CA ASP A 95 5.66 2.44 -2.17
C ASP A 95 7.17 2.19 -2.15
N CYS A 96 7.90 3.13 -2.71
CA CYS A 96 9.33 3.23 -2.53
C CYS A 96 9.67 3.53 -1.07
N THR A 97 10.77 2.97 -0.59
CA THR A 97 11.37 3.32 0.69
C THR A 97 12.86 3.57 0.49
N ILE A 98 13.55 4.15 1.47
CA ILE A 98 15.01 4.29 1.36
C ILE A 98 15.73 2.95 1.17
N ARG A 99 15.09 1.82 1.50
CA ARG A 99 15.63 0.46 1.42
C ARG A 99 15.09 -0.37 0.24
N SER A 100 14.17 0.17 -0.55
CA SER A 100 13.54 -0.59 -1.64
C SER A 100 12.97 0.35 -2.69
N ASP A 101 13.15 0.01 -3.96
CA ASP A 101 12.50 0.74 -5.05
C ASP A 101 10.97 0.63 -4.97
N THR A 102 10.27 1.51 -5.70
CA THR A 102 8.86 1.36 -6.03
C THR A 102 8.63 0.02 -6.70
N GLN A 103 7.61 -0.72 -6.26
CA GLN A 103 7.17 -1.91 -6.96
C GLN A 103 6.03 -1.57 -7.90
N CYS A 104 6.26 -1.81 -9.19
CA CYS A 104 5.24 -1.71 -10.22
C CYS A 104 4.68 -3.09 -10.56
N GLY A 105 3.41 -3.13 -10.92
CA GLY A 105 2.71 -4.26 -11.51
C GLY A 105 2.11 -3.86 -12.85
N CYS A 106 1.29 -4.73 -13.44
CA CYS A 106 0.59 -4.45 -14.69
C CYS A 106 -0.92 -4.35 -14.48
N LYS A 107 -1.58 -3.53 -15.30
CA LYS A 107 -3.06 -3.47 -15.36
C LYS A 107 -3.65 -4.84 -15.69
N ASP A 108 -4.92 -5.03 -15.33
CA ASP A 108 -5.66 -6.26 -15.61
C ASP A 108 -5.60 -6.63 -17.11
N GLY A 109 -5.41 -7.92 -17.38
CA GLY A 109 -5.21 -8.45 -18.73
C GLY A 109 -3.76 -8.45 -19.22
N LEU A 110 -2.85 -7.80 -18.51
CA LEU A 110 -1.42 -7.77 -18.81
C LEU A 110 -0.61 -8.55 -17.74
N VAL A 111 0.61 -8.91 -18.09
CA VAL A 111 1.60 -9.54 -17.19
C VAL A 111 2.94 -8.84 -17.32
N CYS A 112 3.78 -8.98 -16.28
CA CYS A 112 5.13 -8.42 -16.29
C CYS A 112 5.97 -9.09 -17.37
N GLY A 113 6.63 -8.29 -18.22
CA GLY A 113 7.53 -8.81 -19.25
C GLY A 113 8.90 -9.26 -18.73
N ASN A 114 9.22 -8.96 -17.47
CA ASN A 114 10.42 -9.41 -16.77
C ASN A 114 10.20 -9.42 -15.24
N GLU A 115 11.18 -9.93 -14.50
CA GLU A 115 11.12 -10.04 -13.04
C GLU A 115 10.94 -8.69 -12.31
N ARG A 116 11.45 -7.60 -12.90
CA ARG A 116 11.32 -6.23 -12.35
C ARG A 116 10.03 -5.53 -12.79
N CYS A 117 9.20 -6.19 -13.59
CA CYS A 117 8.00 -5.63 -14.19
C CYS A 117 8.22 -4.28 -14.90
N SER A 118 9.37 -4.09 -15.57
CA SER A 118 9.72 -2.79 -16.17
C SER A 118 8.89 -2.45 -17.41
N PHE A 119 8.20 -3.43 -17.99
CA PHE A 119 7.20 -3.26 -19.03
C PHE A 119 6.12 -4.35 -18.89
N CYS A 120 4.96 -4.09 -19.47
CA CYS A 120 3.79 -4.96 -19.43
C CYS A 120 3.50 -5.53 -20.83
N VAL A 121 3.15 -6.81 -20.87
CA VAL A 121 2.78 -7.52 -22.11
C VAL A 121 1.43 -8.18 -21.95
N GLU A 122 0.72 -8.40 -23.05
CA GLU A 122 -0.60 -9.05 -23.03
C GLU A 122 -0.52 -10.46 -22.45
N LYS A 123 -1.44 -10.85 -21.60
CA LYS A 123 -1.49 -12.25 -21.11
C LYS A 123 -1.96 -13.17 -22.24
N CYS A 124 -1.17 -14.20 -22.57
CA CYS A 124 -1.60 -15.19 -23.55
C CYS A 124 -2.83 -15.98 -23.06
N ALA A 125 -3.74 -16.28 -23.98
CA ALA A 125 -4.92 -17.10 -23.72
C ALA A 125 -4.53 -18.54 -23.36
N LYS A 126 -5.49 -19.31 -22.83
CA LYS A 126 -5.30 -20.74 -22.61
C LYS A 126 -4.98 -21.43 -23.93
N GLY A 127 -4.01 -22.34 -23.90
CA GLY A 127 -3.46 -23.01 -25.06
C GLY A 127 -2.51 -22.20 -25.92
N TYR A 128 -2.05 -21.06 -25.40
CA TYR A 128 -1.01 -20.26 -26.03
C TYR A 128 0.18 -20.07 -25.07
N GLU A 129 1.35 -19.86 -25.64
CA GLU A 129 2.58 -19.48 -24.93
C GLU A 129 3.22 -18.24 -25.54
N ARG A 130 4.12 -17.63 -24.76
CA ARG A 130 4.99 -16.56 -25.24
C ARG A 130 6.07 -17.11 -26.16
N ALA A 131 6.09 -16.66 -27.41
CA ALA A 131 7.19 -16.90 -28.32
C ALA A 131 8.39 -15.97 -28.02
N ALA A 132 9.55 -16.27 -28.61
CA ALA A 132 10.77 -15.48 -28.41
C ALA A 132 10.66 -14.03 -28.93
N ASP A 133 9.79 -13.81 -29.91
CA ASP A 133 9.46 -12.48 -30.45
C ASP A 133 8.46 -11.70 -29.59
N GLY A 134 8.00 -12.28 -28.47
CA GLY A 134 7.04 -11.67 -27.55
C GLY A 134 5.57 -11.90 -27.92
N SER A 135 5.28 -12.49 -29.07
CA SER A 135 3.90 -12.81 -29.50
C SER A 135 3.33 -14.03 -28.76
N CYS A 136 2.00 -14.16 -28.76
CA CYS A 136 1.33 -15.37 -28.28
C CYS A 136 1.14 -16.34 -29.44
N ARG A 137 1.67 -17.55 -29.31
CA ARG A 137 1.51 -18.64 -30.28
C ARG A 137 0.83 -19.85 -29.66
N PRO A 138 0.10 -20.67 -30.43
CA PRO A 138 -0.54 -21.86 -29.88
C PRO A 138 0.49 -22.86 -29.36
N CYS A 139 0.10 -23.64 -28.35
CA CYS A 139 0.92 -24.73 -27.85
C CYS A 139 1.17 -25.76 -28.95
N PRO A 140 2.41 -26.24 -29.12
CA PRO A 140 2.68 -27.33 -30.05
C PRO A 140 1.98 -28.62 -29.60
N ASP A 141 1.69 -29.49 -30.56
CA ASP A 141 1.10 -30.80 -30.28
C ASP A 141 1.94 -31.58 -29.27
N GLY A 142 1.27 -32.23 -28.31
CA GLY A 142 1.96 -32.87 -27.19
C GLY A 142 2.11 -31.98 -25.97
N SER A 143 1.66 -30.72 -26.01
CA SER A 143 1.81 -29.77 -24.92
C SER A 143 0.54 -28.97 -24.63
N PHE A 144 0.47 -28.37 -23.45
CA PHE A 144 -0.65 -27.55 -23.02
C PHE A 144 -0.22 -26.35 -22.17
N ASN A 145 -1.08 -25.33 -22.14
CA ASN A 145 -1.02 -24.25 -21.18
C ASN A 145 -2.44 -23.90 -20.69
N ASN A 146 -2.70 -24.13 -19.40
CA ASN A 146 -4.00 -23.82 -18.79
C ASN A 146 -4.14 -22.34 -18.36
N GLY A 147 -3.19 -21.47 -18.72
CA GLY A 147 -3.17 -20.04 -18.37
C GLY A 147 -2.49 -19.72 -17.04
N SER A 148 -1.92 -20.73 -16.37
CA SER A 148 -1.10 -20.55 -15.15
C SER A 148 0.40 -20.54 -15.42
N PHE A 149 0.81 -20.92 -16.64
CA PHE A 149 2.20 -20.92 -17.05
C PHE A 149 2.41 -19.90 -18.18
N GLU A 150 3.61 -19.34 -18.29
CA GLU A 150 3.97 -18.48 -19.43
C GLU A 150 4.36 -19.30 -20.67
N LYS A 151 4.76 -20.57 -20.45
CA LYS A 151 5.21 -21.52 -21.47
C LYS A 151 4.36 -22.80 -21.45
N CYS A 152 4.18 -23.41 -22.62
CA CYS A 152 3.48 -24.68 -22.72
C CYS A 152 4.31 -25.80 -22.05
N LYS A 153 3.62 -26.72 -21.38
CA LYS A 153 4.20 -27.89 -20.74
C LYS A 153 3.82 -29.13 -21.52
N PRO A 154 4.68 -30.15 -21.62
CA PRO A 154 4.28 -31.42 -22.21
C PRO A 154 3.10 -32.01 -21.45
N TRP A 155 2.21 -32.71 -22.17
CA TRP A 155 1.16 -33.52 -21.54
C TRP A 155 1.79 -34.58 -20.64
N SER A 156 1.14 -34.86 -19.51
CA SER A 156 1.51 -35.98 -18.67
C SER A 156 1.38 -37.29 -19.44
N THR A 157 2.29 -38.23 -19.17
CA THR A 157 2.29 -39.55 -19.82
C THR A 157 1.49 -40.59 -19.03
N SER A 158 1.14 -40.30 -17.79
CA SER A 158 0.35 -41.16 -16.91
C SER A 158 -0.46 -40.35 -15.92
N CYS A 159 -1.53 -40.96 -15.40
CA CYS A 159 -2.31 -40.36 -14.34
C CYS A 159 -1.51 -40.23 -13.04
N ARG A 160 -1.85 -39.22 -12.23
CA ARG A 160 -1.16 -38.94 -10.97
C ARG A 160 -1.23 -40.10 -9.98
N TYR A 161 -2.30 -40.89 -10.01
CA TYR A 161 -2.54 -41.99 -9.08
C TYR A 161 -2.62 -43.34 -9.80
N PRO A 162 -2.14 -44.43 -9.19
CA PRO A 162 -2.03 -45.75 -9.82
C PRO A 162 -3.37 -46.43 -10.13
N HIS A 163 -4.48 -46.00 -9.50
CA HIS A 163 -5.83 -46.54 -9.74
C HIS A 163 -6.65 -45.67 -10.70
N GLN A 164 -5.96 -44.85 -11.50
CA GLN A 164 -6.58 -43.99 -12.49
C GLN A 164 -6.16 -44.39 -13.90
N GLU A 165 -7.08 -44.25 -14.84
CA GLU A 165 -6.84 -44.49 -16.26
C GLU A 165 -7.11 -43.22 -17.06
N ILE A 166 -6.33 -43.04 -18.13
CA ILE A 166 -6.47 -41.93 -19.07
C ILE A 166 -7.72 -42.16 -19.92
N VAL A 167 -8.71 -41.27 -19.80
CA VAL A 167 -9.95 -41.34 -20.58
C VAL A 167 -9.96 -40.39 -21.77
N ALA A 168 -9.12 -39.36 -21.75
CA ALA A 168 -8.96 -38.45 -22.86
C ALA A 168 -7.51 -37.94 -22.93
N LYS A 169 -7.01 -37.84 -24.17
CA LYS A 169 -5.74 -37.16 -24.46
C LYS A 169 -5.82 -35.70 -24.04
N GLY A 170 -4.68 -35.11 -23.69
CA GLY A 170 -4.57 -33.67 -23.51
C GLY A 170 -4.87 -32.89 -24.80
N ASN A 171 -5.12 -31.59 -24.64
CA ASN A 171 -5.27 -30.63 -25.74
C ASN A 171 -4.39 -29.40 -25.45
N ALA A 172 -4.40 -28.39 -26.32
CA ALA A 172 -3.57 -27.20 -26.12
C ALA A 172 -3.85 -26.49 -24.77
N SER A 173 -5.07 -26.56 -24.23
CA SER A 173 -5.47 -25.83 -23.01
C SER A 173 -5.47 -26.67 -21.72
N SER A 174 -5.44 -28.00 -21.82
CA SER A 174 -5.53 -28.90 -20.66
C SER A 174 -4.70 -30.16 -20.84
N ASP A 175 -4.21 -30.69 -19.72
CA ASP A 175 -3.51 -31.97 -19.69
C ASP A 175 -4.45 -33.16 -19.97
N ILE A 176 -3.91 -34.38 -19.94
CA ILE A 176 -4.67 -35.64 -19.97
C ILE A 176 -5.79 -35.65 -18.91
N GLN A 177 -6.90 -36.30 -19.24
CA GLN A 177 -8.00 -36.50 -18.30
C GLN A 177 -7.96 -37.91 -17.73
N CYS A 178 -8.07 -38.00 -16.41
CA CYS A 178 -7.95 -39.25 -15.65
C CYS A 178 -9.23 -39.52 -14.86
N VAL A 179 -9.68 -40.78 -14.83
CA VAL A 179 -10.79 -41.22 -13.96
C VAL A 179 -10.34 -42.37 -13.07
N THR A 180 -10.97 -42.50 -11.90
CA THR A 180 -10.72 -43.63 -11.00
C THR A 180 -11.49 -44.85 -11.48
N ILE A 181 -10.85 -46.01 -11.57
CA ILE A 181 -11.42 -47.24 -12.15
C ILE A 181 -12.73 -47.66 -11.44
N SER A 182 -12.91 -47.32 -10.15
CA SER A 182 -14.14 -47.61 -9.39
C SER A 182 -15.39 -46.85 -9.85
N SER A 183 -15.28 -45.80 -10.68
CA SER A 183 -16.44 -45.05 -11.20
C SER A 183 -16.96 -45.54 -12.56
N VAL A 184 -16.32 -46.53 -13.18
CA VAL A 184 -16.67 -47.00 -14.54
C VAL A 184 -17.93 -47.90 -14.54
N ASN A 185 -18.36 -48.42 -13.39
CA ASN A 185 -19.49 -49.38 -13.27
C ASN A 185 -20.73 -48.87 -12.53
N LYS A 186 -21.04 -47.56 -12.53
CA LYS A 186 -22.34 -47.08 -12.00
C LYS A 186 -23.14 -46.36 -13.08
N PRO A 187 -24.29 -46.92 -13.53
CA PRO A 187 -25.32 -46.10 -14.17
C PRO A 187 -25.74 -45.02 -13.19
N ASN A 188 -25.81 -43.77 -13.65
CA ASN A 188 -26.32 -42.64 -12.85
C ASN A 188 -27.71 -42.98 -12.29
N PRO A 189 -27.94 -42.94 -10.96
CA PRO A 189 -29.28 -42.84 -10.41
C PRO A 189 -29.79 -41.39 -10.55
N PRO A 190 -31.10 -41.18 -10.78
CA PRO A 190 -31.69 -39.86 -10.83
C PRO A 190 -31.59 -39.18 -9.46
N GLY A 191 -31.43 -37.85 -9.52
CA GLY A 191 -31.05 -36.99 -8.40
C GLY A 191 -31.67 -37.35 -7.06
N THR A 192 -30.81 -37.57 -6.08
CA THR A 192 -31.23 -37.60 -4.68
C THR A 192 -30.78 -36.30 -4.04
N HIS A 193 -31.79 -35.53 -3.64
CA HIS A 193 -31.70 -34.33 -2.83
C HIS A 193 -30.71 -34.56 -1.67
N ASN A 194 -29.65 -33.76 -1.61
CA ASN A 194 -28.73 -33.78 -0.49
C ASN A 194 -29.48 -33.28 0.75
N THR A 195 -29.88 -34.19 1.63
CA THR A 195 -30.16 -33.87 3.02
C THR A 195 -28.84 -33.54 3.69
N ASP A 196 -28.62 -32.24 3.84
CA ASP A 196 -27.55 -31.61 4.58
C ASP A 196 -27.46 -32.24 5.99
N LYS A 197 -26.41 -33.02 6.22
CA LYS A 197 -26.08 -33.54 7.54
C LYS A 197 -25.44 -32.40 8.32
N GLY A 198 -26.27 -31.80 9.17
CA GLY A 198 -25.90 -30.78 10.15
C GLY A 198 -24.56 -31.06 10.83
N ARG A 199 -23.57 -30.28 10.41
CA ARG A 199 -22.38 -29.93 11.20
C ARG A 199 -22.85 -28.94 12.28
N PRO A 200 -22.22 -28.83 13.47
CA PRO A 200 -22.71 -27.95 14.53
C PRO A 200 -22.39 -26.47 14.21
N THR A 201 -23.05 -25.91 13.19
CA THR A 201 -22.99 -24.49 12.81
C THR A 201 -23.81 -23.62 13.76
N VAL A 202 -24.75 -24.22 14.50
CA VAL A 202 -25.70 -23.51 15.37
C VAL A 202 -25.00 -22.77 16.51
N LEU A 203 -23.89 -23.32 17.04
CA LEU A 203 -23.17 -22.66 18.14
C LEU A 203 -22.45 -21.39 17.66
N TYR A 204 -21.88 -21.41 16.45
CA TYR A 204 -21.14 -20.27 15.91
C TYR A 204 -22.07 -19.11 15.54
N GLU A 205 -23.21 -19.41 14.92
CA GLU A 205 -24.23 -18.41 14.58
C GLU A 205 -24.85 -17.77 15.84
N VAL A 206 -25.11 -18.57 16.88
CA VAL A 206 -25.62 -18.05 18.16
C VAL A 206 -24.57 -17.15 18.84
N VAL A 207 -23.29 -17.51 18.79
CA VAL A 207 -22.20 -16.69 19.35
C VAL A 207 -22.08 -15.35 18.61
N ILE A 208 -22.15 -15.35 17.27
CA ILE A 208 -22.12 -14.11 16.48
C ILE A 208 -23.33 -13.23 16.82
N ALA A 209 -24.53 -13.80 16.88
CA ALA A 209 -25.75 -13.05 17.20
C ALA A 209 -25.66 -12.38 18.59
N VAL A 210 -25.12 -13.09 19.58
CA VAL A 210 -24.91 -12.56 20.94
C VAL A 210 -23.87 -11.43 20.95
N LEU A 211 -22.74 -11.61 20.26
CA LEU A 211 -21.70 -10.58 20.15
C LEU A 211 -22.22 -9.31 19.46
N MET A 212 -22.98 -9.47 18.37
CA MET A 212 -23.59 -8.34 17.66
C MET A 212 -24.60 -7.59 18.56
N ALA A 213 -25.39 -8.30 19.37
CA ALA A 213 -26.31 -7.68 20.31
C ALA A 213 -25.57 -6.84 21.37
N PHE A 214 -24.44 -7.32 21.91
CA PHE A 214 -23.63 -6.56 22.86
C PHE A 214 -23.02 -5.29 22.25
N VAL A 215 -22.56 -5.36 21.00
CA VAL A 215 -22.03 -4.19 20.27
C VAL A 215 -23.12 -3.13 20.07
N ILE A 216 -24.32 -3.54 19.69
CA ILE A 216 -25.47 -2.63 19.50
C ILE A 216 -25.81 -1.93 20.82
N VAL A 217 -25.89 -2.67 21.93
CA VAL A 217 -26.17 -2.10 23.26
C VAL A 217 -25.08 -1.09 23.67
N ALA A 218 -23.81 -1.40 23.42
CA ALA A 218 -22.71 -0.49 23.70
C ALA A 218 -22.81 0.81 22.89
N ILE A 219 -23.14 0.71 21.59
CA ILE A 219 -23.35 1.88 20.71
C ILE A 219 -24.51 2.74 21.24
N VAL A 220 -25.64 2.12 21.64
CA VAL A 220 -26.78 2.86 22.22
C VAL A 220 -26.39 3.57 23.52
N ILE A 221 -25.58 2.94 24.38
CA ILE A 221 -25.07 3.57 25.60
C ILE A 221 -24.15 4.76 25.27
N ILE A 222 -23.27 4.63 24.28
CA ILE A 222 -22.40 5.71 23.83
C ILE A 222 -23.22 6.88 23.27
N ILE A 223 -24.22 6.60 22.43
CA ILE A 223 -25.10 7.64 21.87
C ILE A 223 -25.89 8.32 22.98
N THR A 224 -26.49 7.57 23.92
CA THR A 224 -27.28 8.17 25.01
C THR A 224 -26.43 9.00 25.96
N THR A 225 -25.19 8.58 26.24
CA THR A 225 -24.24 9.36 27.04
C THR A 225 -23.77 10.61 26.30
N ALA A 226 -23.45 10.52 25.01
CA ALA A 226 -23.10 11.67 24.17
C ALA A 226 -24.26 12.70 24.09
N VAL A 227 -25.50 12.21 23.95
CA VAL A 227 -26.70 13.05 23.97
C VAL A 227 -26.89 13.71 25.35
N LYS A 228 -26.69 12.98 26.45
CA LYS A 228 -26.75 13.57 27.81
C LYS A 228 -25.65 14.60 28.05
N ILE A 229 -24.45 14.39 27.52
CA ILE A 229 -23.32 15.34 27.63
C ILE A 229 -23.61 16.61 26.82
N THR A 230 -24.11 16.46 25.59
CA THR A 230 -24.48 17.61 24.74
C THR A 230 -25.68 18.38 25.30
N GLN A 231 -26.66 17.69 25.88
CA GLN A 231 -27.78 18.35 26.58
C GLN A 231 -27.33 19.07 27.86
N LYS A 232 -26.39 18.51 28.64
CA LYS A 232 -25.79 19.21 29.79
C LYS A 232 -25.00 20.45 29.38
N ARG A 233 -24.26 20.41 28.28
CA ARG A 233 -23.55 21.59 27.73
C ARG A 233 -24.53 22.72 27.40
N LYS A 234 -25.65 22.42 26.71
CA LYS A 234 -26.71 23.40 26.43
C LYS A 234 -27.38 23.99 27.68
N LYS A 235 -27.36 23.28 28.83
CA LYS A 235 -27.91 23.76 30.11
C LYS A 235 -26.93 24.67 30.86
N SER A 236 -25.62 24.52 30.65
CA SER A 236 -24.58 25.34 31.30
C SER A 236 -24.40 26.72 30.67
N GLU A 237 -24.77 26.91 29.40
CA GLU A 237 -24.63 28.18 28.69
C GLU A 237 -25.68 29.25 29.08
N LYS A 238 -26.66 28.93 29.94
CA LYS A 238 -27.76 29.84 30.32
C LYS A 238 -27.57 30.61 31.64
N LYS A 239 -26.37 30.68 32.23
CA LYS A 239 -26.12 31.50 33.43
C LYS A 239 -25.04 32.57 33.17
N PRO A 240 -25.39 33.88 33.21
CA PRO A 240 -24.38 34.94 33.12
C PRO A 240 -23.66 35.12 34.47
N PRO A 241 -22.33 35.32 34.51
CA PRO A 241 -21.61 35.63 35.73
C PRO A 241 -21.70 37.12 36.08
N LYS A 242 -22.01 37.43 37.35
CA LYS A 242 -21.84 38.76 37.95
C LYS A 242 -20.42 38.84 38.53
N THR A 243 -19.60 39.77 38.05
CA THR A 243 -18.33 40.14 38.71
C THR A 243 -18.51 41.44 39.50
N PRO A 244 -18.02 41.51 40.77
CA PRO A 244 -18.02 42.74 41.55
C PRO A 244 -16.78 43.58 41.21
N ILE A 245 -16.98 44.88 40.97
CA ILE A 245 -15.92 45.84 40.67
C ILE A 245 -15.36 46.37 42.00
N VAL A 246 -14.11 46.05 42.31
CA VAL A 246 -13.30 46.76 43.31
C VAL A 246 -12.52 47.85 42.58
N ARG A 247 -12.75 49.12 42.94
CA ARG A 247 -11.97 50.27 42.46
C ARG A 247 -10.82 50.55 43.43
N THR A 248 -9.63 50.76 42.90
CA THR A 248 -8.64 51.68 43.47
C THR A 248 -8.02 52.53 42.35
N PRO A 249 -7.57 53.76 42.65
CA PRO A 249 -7.51 54.87 41.68
C PRO A 249 -6.10 55.25 41.21
N THR A 250 -6.05 56.07 40.14
CA THR A 250 -4.95 56.99 39.72
C THR A 250 -3.82 56.32 38.89
N ASP A 251 -3.37 56.76 37.71
CA ASP A 251 -3.47 57.99 36.88
C ASP A 251 -3.29 57.62 35.37
N GLU A 252 -3.85 58.41 34.45
CA GLU A 252 -3.81 58.23 32.98
C GLU A 252 -2.41 58.35 32.35
N PRO A 253 -2.17 57.73 31.16
CA PRO A 253 -2.13 58.56 29.96
C PRO A 253 -2.67 57.92 28.66
N ARG A 254 -2.90 58.80 27.67
CA ARG A 254 -3.29 58.59 26.26
C ARG A 254 -2.48 57.52 25.51
N THR A 255 -3.12 56.72 24.64
CA THR A 255 -2.94 56.68 23.16
C THR A 255 -3.73 55.55 22.48
N LEU A 256 -4.13 55.80 21.21
CA LEU A 256 -5.15 55.15 20.36
C LEU A 256 -4.72 53.82 19.68
N ILE A 257 -5.69 53.17 19.00
CA ILE A 257 -5.66 52.15 17.90
C ILE A 257 -6.37 50.83 18.33
N ALA A 258 -7.33 50.19 17.63
CA ALA A 258 -7.89 50.30 16.28
C ALA A 258 -9.40 49.97 16.29
N ILE A 259 -10.16 50.59 15.38
CA ILE A 259 -11.53 50.18 15.01
C ILE A 259 -11.39 49.34 13.73
N GLU A 260 -11.78 48.06 13.83
CA GLU A 260 -11.84 47.12 12.72
C GLU A 260 -13.15 47.33 11.94
N CYS A 261 -13.08 47.90 10.74
CA CYS A 261 -14.20 47.97 9.82
C CYS A 261 -14.10 46.84 8.78
N SER A 262 -15.13 46.00 8.71
CA SER A 262 -15.38 45.11 7.58
C SER A 262 -15.70 45.91 6.32
N PHE A 263 -14.93 45.72 5.25
CA PHE A 263 -15.34 46.06 3.89
C PHE A 263 -14.61 45.17 2.89
N HIS A 264 -15.35 44.37 2.14
CA HIS A 264 -14.86 43.63 0.98
C HIS A 264 -15.78 43.95 -0.19
N GLU A 265 -15.33 44.86 -1.06
CA GLU A 265 -15.70 44.90 -2.47
C GLU A 265 -14.68 45.76 -3.22
N ALA A 266 -14.07 45.19 -4.26
CA ALA A 266 -13.37 45.94 -5.29
C ALA A 266 -13.74 45.33 -6.64
N GLN A 267 -14.40 46.13 -7.47
CA GLN A 267 -14.53 45.92 -8.90
C GLN A 267 -13.26 46.38 -9.63
N GLN A 268 -12.90 45.61 -10.65
CA GLN A 268 -12.46 46.00 -11.99
C GLN A 268 -11.65 47.30 -12.16
N GLU A 269 -10.38 47.13 -12.56
CA GLU A 269 -9.63 48.15 -13.29
C GLU A 269 -9.15 47.53 -14.63
N GLN A 270 -9.56 48.18 -15.70
CA GLN A 270 -9.13 47.98 -17.08
C GLN A 270 -7.98 48.97 -17.31
N GLY A 271 -6.77 48.48 -17.58
CA GLY A 271 -5.59 49.33 -17.81
C GLY A 271 -4.75 48.81 -18.96
N SER A 272 -4.83 49.52 -20.09
CA SER A 272 -4.17 49.28 -21.36
C SER A 272 -2.75 49.86 -21.41
N SER A 273 -1.82 49.16 -22.09
CA SER A 273 -0.67 49.69 -22.86
C SER A 273 0.13 48.48 -23.38
N SER A 274 0.05 48.03 -24.63
CA SER A 274 0.54 48.59 -25.90
C SER A 274 1.99 49.08 -25.86
N SER A 275 2.88 48.33 -26.53
CA SER A 275 4.01 48.74 -27.40
C SER A 275 4.88 47.50 -27.66
N THR A 276 4.68 46.77 -28.77
CA THR A 276 5.29 46.93 -30.12
C THR A 276 6.71 46.36 -30.28
N GLU A 277 6.81 45.48 -31.28
CA GLU A 277 7.95 45.20 -32.20
C GLU A 277 9.26 44.67 -31.57
N SER A 278 9.94 43.66 -32.12
CA SER A 278 10.20 43.29 -33.52
C SER A 278 10.64 41.81 -33.57
N LEU A 279 9.97 40.92 -34.31
CA LEU A 279 10.23 40.53 -35.71
C LEU A 279 11.53 39.75 -35.98
N ILE A 280 11.32 38.46 -36.32
CA ILE A 280 11.90 37.72 -37.48
C ILE A 280 13.41 37.30 -37.34
N LYS A 281 13.91 36.08 -37.62
CA LYS A 281 13.67 35.08 -38.68
C LYS A 281 14.33 33.73 -38.28
N GLU A 282 13.63 32.61 -38.42
CA GLU A 282 14.18 31.37 -39.01
C GLU A 282 13.95 31.43 -40.55
N PRO A 283 14.51 30.56 -41.44
CA PRO A 283 15.15 29.25 -41.22
C PRO A 283 16.40 28.97 -42.12
N SER A 284 16.84 27.70 -42.12
CA SER A 284 17.37 26.87 -43.23
C SER A 284 18.82 26.35 -43.11
N GLU A 285 18.92 25.04 -42.92
CA GLU A 285 19.77 24.04 -43.60
C GLU A 285 21.12 24.46 -44.23
N GLU A 286 22.22 23.80 -43.83
CA GLU A 286 22.91 22.76 -44.63
C GLU A 286 24.21 22.26 -43.95
N LEU A 287 24.41 20.93 -44.04
CA LEU A 287 25.63 20.18 -44.36
C LEU A 287 26.98 20.49 -43.63
N SER A 288 27.49 19.51 -42.87
CA SER A 288 28.75 18.77 -43.15
C SER A 288 29.39 18.19 -41.87
N ALA A 289 29.56 16.87 -41.84
CA ALA A 289 30.71 16.08 -41.35
C ALA A 289 30.26 14.65 -40.99
#